data_AF-A0A524NY97-F1
#
_entry.id   AF-A0A524NY97-F1
#
_cell.length_a   1.000
_cell.length_b   1.000
_cell.length_c   1.000
_cell.angle_alpha   90.00
_cell.angle_beta   90.00
_cell.angle_gamma   90.00
#
_symmetry.space_group_name_H-M   'P 1'
#
loop_
_entity.id
_entity.type
_entity.pdbx_description
1 polymer ?
#
loop_
_entity_poly.entity_id
_entity_poly.type
_entity_poly.pdbx_seq_one_letter_code
_entity_poly.pdbx_strand_id
1 'polypeptide(L)'
;MKKLLTLFRQGAISEEDLLTQIEASAPAKVREDEDSGERKRFELASVLDRYRAAEASGAETLSEWSRLSLDAGLSGGLRTIAAREAYHADLLARRVRELGAEPDAQIPSWLSDYNSRMVNPAATDVERLEAIVGQFPDIEAALAPLEKTIESIDGDPLTRELLRTIEQDERASLEWFHSAYALRATRT
;
A
#
# COMPACT_ATOMS: atom_id res chain seq x y z
N MET A 1 26.67 -35.68 -11.68
CA MET A 1 28.02 -35.23 -11.25
C MET A 1 29.09 -36.32 -11.28
N LYS A 2 29.04 -37.38 -10.44
CA LYS A 2 30.15 -38.36 -10.31
C LYS A 2 30.56 -39.06 -11.62
N LYS A 3 29.62 -39.33 -12.54
CA LYS A 3 29.90 -39.99 -13.83
C LYS A 3 30.64 -39.09 -14.84
N LEU A 4 30.33 -37.78 -14.88
CA LEU A 4 31.00 -36.82 -15.76
C LEU A 4 32.46 -36.59 -15.35
N LEU A 5 32.71 -36.43 -14.05
CA LEU A 5 34.07 -36.26 -13.52
C LEU A 5 34.95 -37.49 -13.77
N THR A 6 34.36 -38.69 -13.77
CA THR A 6 35.08 -39.92 -14.15
C THR A 6 35.48 -39.90 -15.63
N LEU A 7 34.57 -39.48 -16.52
CA LEU A 7 34.86 -39.39 -17.96
C LEU A 7 35.95 -38.35 -18.27
N PHE A 8 35.91 -37.20 -17.60
CA PHE A 8 36.96 -36.18 -17.74
C PHE A 8 38.33 -36.68 -17.26
N ARG A 9 38.41 -37.32 -16.09
CA ARG A 9 39.66 -37.89 -15.56
C ARG A 9 40.25 -39.00 -16.43
N GLN A 10 39.42 -39.65 -17.23
CA GLN A 10 39.82 -40.68 -18.20
C GLN A 10 40.21 -40.10 -19.56
N GLY A 11 40.16 -38.77 -19.74
CA GLY A 11 40.45 -38.09 -21.01
C GLY A 11 39.40 -38.35 -22.09
N ALA A 12 38.23 -38.88 -21.72
CA ALA A 12 37.17 -39.24 -22.67
C ALA A 12 36.31 -38.04 -23.11
N ILE A 13 36.39 -36.92 -22.37
CA ILE A 13 35.76 -35.64 -22.71
C ILE A 13 36.76 -34.52 -22.42
N SER A 14 36.70 -33.43 -23.17
CA SER A 14 37.52 -32.25 -22.89
C SER A 14 37.01 -31.47 -21.68
N GLU A 15 37.81 -30.55 -21.16
CA GLU A 15 37.39 -29.63 -20.08
C GLU A 15 36.24 -28.73 -20.54
N GLU A 16 36.28 -28.30 -21.79
CA GLU A 16 35.24 -27.48 -22.43
C GLU A 16 33.91 -28.26 -22.54
N ASP A 17 33.97 -29.55 -22.91
CA ASP A 17 32.79 -30.42 -22.94
C ASP A 17 32.21 -30.67 -21.55
N LEU A 18 33.07 -30.79 -20.53
CA LEU A 18 32.66 -30.97 -19.14
C LEU A 18 31.92 -29.71 -18.62
N LEU A 19 32.48 -28.52 -18.86
CA LEU A 19 31.88 -27.26 -18.43
C LEU A 19 30.54 -27.01 -19.13
N THR A 20 30.48 -27.23 -20.45
CA THR A 20 29.24 -27.11 -21.24
C THR A 20 28.15 -28.04 -20.71
N GLN A 21 28.48 -29.27 -20.34
CA GLN A 21 27.48 -30.21 -19.81
C GLN A 21 27.08 -29.91 -18.35
N ILE A 22 27.96 -29.32 -17.55
CA ILE A 22 27.62 -28.86 -16.19
C ILE A 22 26.67 -27.66 -16.28
N GLU A 23 26.92 -26.71 -17.18
CA GLU A 23 26.03 -25.57 -17.43
C GLU A 23 24.69 -26.01 -18.01
N ALA A 24 24.67 -26.96 -18.95
CA ALA A 24 23.44 -27.56 -19.46
C ALA A 24 22.68 -28.40 -18.40
N SER A 25 23.36 -28.84 -17.34
CA SER A 25 22.76 -29.55 -16.20
C SER A 25 22.37 -28.64 -15.04
N ALA A 26 22.76 -27.36 -15.09
CA ALA A 26 22.32 -26.36 -14.13
C ALA A 26 20.88 -25.94 -14.49
N PRO A 27 19.93 -25.92 -13.53
CA PRO A 27 18.57 -25.54 -13.86
C PRO A 27 18.51 -24.04 -14.16
N ALA A 28 18.42 -23.68 -15.46
CA ALA A 28 18.19 -22.32 -15.93
C ALA A 28 16.91 -21.69 -15.36
N LYS A 29 15.94 -22.51 -14.93
CA LYS A 29 14.69 -22.06 -14.30
C LYS A 29 14.85 -21.39 -12.94
N VAL A 30 15.89 -21.72 -12.16
CA VAL A 30 16.03 -21.21 -10.79
C VAL A 30 16.44 -19.74 -10.78
N ARG A 31 17.27 -19.30 -11.75
CA ARG A 31 17.77 -17.92 -11.80
C ARG A 31 16.77 -16.89 -12.33
N GLU A 32 15.92 -17.26 -13.30
CA GLU A 32 14.87 -16.37 -13.80
C GLU A 32 13.70 -16.22 -12.82
N ASP A 33 13.32 -17.30 -12.12
CA ASP A 33 12.26 -17.27 -11.10
C ASP A 33 12.69 -16.46 -9.86
N GLU A 34 13.94 -16.58 -9.41
CA GLU A 34 14.48 -15.80 -8.28
C GLU A 34 14.49 -14.30 -8.56
N ASP A 35 15.02 -13.86 -9.71
CA ASP A 35 15.07 -12.44 -10.12
C ASP A 35 13.66 -11.84 -10.29
N SER A 36 12.71 -12.63 -10.82
CA SER A 36 11.31 -12.22 -10.93
C SER A 36 10.63 -12.05 -9.56
N GLY A 37 10.97 -12.90 -8.60
CA GLY A 37 10.45 -12.87 -7.24
C GLY A 37 11.00 -11.69 -6.44
N GLU A 38 12.29 -11.38 -6.57
CA GLU A 38 12.88 -10.19 -5.95
C GLU A 38 12.24 -8.92 -6.50
N ARG A 39 12.13 -8.81 -7.82
CA ARG A 39 11.51 -7.65 -8.46
C ARG A 39 10.06 -7.43 -8.00
N LYS A 40 9.25 -8.48 -7.97
CA LYS A 40 7.87 -8.42 -7.47
C LYS A 40 7.80 -7.98 -6.01
N ARG A 41 8.71 -8.46 -5.16
CA ARG A 41 8.80 -8.03 -3.76
C ARG A 41 9.15 -6.54 -3.64
N PHE A 42 10.12 -6.04 -4.41
CA PHE A 42 10.46 -4.61 -4.44
C PHE A 42 9.32 -3.73 -4.94
N GLU A 43 8.63 -4.16 -6.01
CA GLU A 43 7.47 -3.45 -6.54
C GLU A 43 6.32 -3.40 -5.51
N LEU A 44 6.05 -4.52 -4.84
CA LEU A 44 5.07 -4.59 -3.76
C LEU A 44 5.45 -3.66 -2.60
N ALA A 45 6.70 -3.71 -2.12
CA ALA A 45 7.19 -2.84 -1.05
C ALA A 45 7.03 -1.35 -1.42
N SER A 46 7.32 -0.97 -2.67
CA SER A 46 7.13 0.40 -3.14
C SER A 46 5.66 0.84 -3.16
N VAL A 47 4.74 -0.06 -3.53
CA VAL A 47 3.29 0.21 -3.46
C VAL A 47 2.85 0.40 -2.02
N LEU A 48 3.25 -0.49 -1.11
CA LEU A 48 2.90 -0.41 0.31
C LEU A 48 3.45 0.86 0.96
N ASP A 49 4.66 1.27 0.61
CA ASP A 49 5.28 2.46 1.20
C ASP A 49 4.59 3.76 0.74
N ARG A 50 4.18 3.84 -0.53
CA ARG A 50 3.33 4.96 -0.99
C ARG A 50 1.99 4.97 -0.26
N TYR A 51 1.40 3.80 -0.04
CA TYR A 51 0.13 3.72 0.66
C TYR A 51 0.28 4.15 2.13
N ARG A 52 1.32 3.65 2.81
CA ARG A 52 1.73 4.08 4.15
C ARG A 52 1.88 5.59 4.26
N ALA A 53 2.52 6.23 3.28
CA ALA A 53 2.68 7.68 3.26
C ALA A 53 1.34 8.42 3.22
N ALA A 54 0.40 7.92 2.40
CA ALA A 54 -0.95 8.49 2.30
C ALA A 54 -1.73 8.31 3.61
N GLU A 55 -1.72 7.12 4.20
CA GLU A 55 -2.35 6.81 5.50
C GLU A 55 -1.81 7.69 6.62
N ALA A 56 -0.48 7.83 6.72
CA ALA A 56 0.14 8.69 7.72
C ALA A 56 -0.28 10.16 7.56
N SER A 57 -0.33 10.66 6.32
CA SER A 57 -0.73 12.04 6.05
C SER A 57 -2.22 12.28 6.29
N GLY A 58 -3.07 11.31 5.96
CA GLY A 58 -4.49 11.33 6.30
C GLY A 58 -4.66 11.44 7.82
N ALA A 59 -3.96 10.60 8.58
CA ALA A 59 -4.09 10.54 10.03
C ALA A 59 -3.77 11.88 10.69
N GLU A 60 -2.70 12.54 10.24
CA GLU A 60 -2.32 13.88 10.69
C GLU A 60 -3.38 14.92 10.32
N THR A 61 -3.87 14.88 9.07
CA THR A 61 -4.86 15.81 8.53
C THR A 61 -6.17 15.72 9.28
N LEU A 62 -6.70 14.51 9.49
CA LEU A 62 -7.96 14.28 10.19
C LEU A 62 -7.84 14.57 11.69
N SER A 63 -6.69 14.26 12.29
CA SER A 63 -6.41 14.64 13.68
C SER A 63 -6.45 16.16 13.86
N GLU A 64 -5.85 16.91 12.94
CA GLU A 64 -5.84 18.36 13.00
C GLU A 64 -7.22 18.96 12.73
N TRP A 65 -7.93 18.46 11.72
CA TRP A 65 -9.32 18.87 11.49
C TRP A 65 -10.20 18.60 12.72
N SER A 66 -10.04 17.47 13.41
CA SER A 66 -10.77 17.24 14.67
C SER A 66 -10.50 18.30 15.74
N ARG A 67 -9.35 18.97 15.74
CA ARG A 67 -9.05 20.06 16.69
C ARG A 67 -9.69 21.37 16.28
N LEU A 68 -9.85 21.58 14.98
CA LEU A 68 -10.47 22.79 14.41
C LEU A 68 -12.01 22.74 14.47
N SER A 69 -12.60 21.56 14.45
CA SER A 69 -14.06 21.40 14.47
C SER A 69 -14.66 21.74 15.84
N LEU A 70 -15.77 22.49 15.81
CA LEU A 70 -16.60 22.77 16.99
C LEU A 70 -17.74 21.74 17.16
N ASP A 71 -17.95 20.87 16.18
CA ASP A 71 -18.93 19.79 16.24
C ASP A 71 -18.32 18.57 16.93
N ALA A 72 -18.77 18.31 18.17
CA ALA A 72 -18.28 17.20 18.98
C ALA A 72 -18.55 15.82 18.34
N GLY A 73 -19.67 15.67 17.62
CA GLY A 73 -20.01 14.42 16.94
C GLY A 73 -19.11 14.19 15.73
N LEU A 74 -18.82 15.24 14.95
CA LEU A 74 -17.87 15.16 13.85
C LEU A 74 -16.46 14.83 14.38
N SER A 75 -16.02 15.54 15.41
CA SER A 75 -14.73 15.33 16.06
C SER A 75 -14.54 13.89 16.53
N GLY A 76 -15.60 13.26 17.07
CA GLY A 76 -15.54 11.86 17.49
C GLY A 76 -15.28 10.88 16.34
N GLY A 77 -15.94 11.07 15.19
CA GLY A 77 -15.71 10.24 14.01
C GLY A 77 -14.33 10.50 13.39
N LEU A 78 -13.93 11.77 13.24
CA LEU A 78 -12.61 12.13 12.73
C LEU A 78 -11.47 11.50 13.54
N ARG A 79 -11.56 11.51 14.88
CA ARG A 79 -10.56 10.87 15.75
C ARG A 79 -10.50 9.36 15.56
N THR A 80 -11.65 8.72 15.37
CA THR A 80 -11.73 7.28 15.12
C THR A 80 -11.04 6.91 13.81
N ILE A 81 -11.33 7.66 12.74
CA ILE A 81 -10.72 7.43 11.42
C ILE A 81 -9.21 7.73 11.47
N ALA A 82 -8.81 8.87 12.04
CA ALA A 82 -7.40 9.23 12.17
C ALA A 82 -6.59 8.17 12.95
N ALA A 83 -7.18 7.54 13.97
CA ALA A 83 -6.52 6.47 14.72
C ALA A 83 -6.33 5.19 13.87
N ARG A 84 -7.29 4.86 12.99
CA ARG A 84 -7.18 3.73 12.06
C ARG A 84 -6.11 4.00 11.01
N GLU A 85 -6.14 5.17 10.37
CA GLU A 85 -5.13 5.55 9.37
C GLU A 85 -3.70 5.56 9.97
N ALA A 86 -3.53 6.05 11.19
CA ALA A 86 -2.24 5.99 11.88
C ALA A 86 -1.78 4.53 12.13
N TYR A 87 -2.73 3.66 12.48
CA TYR A 87 -2.45 2.24 12.69
C TYR A 87 -2.14 1.51 11.39
N HIS A 88 -2.86 1.80 10.31
CA HIS A 88 -2.57 1.30 8.95
C HIS A 88 -1.15 1.71 8.53
N ALA A 89 -0.78 2.98 8.71
CA ALA A 89 0.55 3.45 8.41
C ALA A 89 1.65 2.69 9.19
N ASP A 90 1.46 2.41 10.49
CA ASP A 90 2.44 1.62 11.25
C ASP A 90 2.55 0.18 10.73
N LEU A 91 1.41 -0.49 10.46
CA LEU A 91 1.41 -1.85 9.92
C LEU A 91 2.08 -1.92 8.54
N LEU A 92 1.76 -0.99 7.65
CA LEU A 92 2.37 -0.91 6.31
C LEU A 92 3.87 -0.63 6.42
N ALA A 93 4.30 0.27 7.31
CA ALA A 93 5.72 0.56 7.52
C ALA A 93 6.50 -0.68 8.01
N ARG A 94 5.91 -1.48 8.90
CA ARG A 94 6.49 -2.76 9.33
C ARG A 94 6.57 -3.73 8.17
N ARG A 95 5.51 -3.84 7.38
CA ARG A 95 5.48 -4.77 6.25
C ARG A 95 6.49 -4.41 5.16
N VAL A 96 6.69 -3.13 4.87
CA VAL A 96 7.73 -2.65 3.95
C VAL A 96 9.13 -3.12 4.38
N ARG A 97 9.44 -3.03 5.68
CA ARG A 97 10.71 -3.51 6.24
C ARG A 97 10.87 -5.02 6.16
N GLU A 98 9.80 -5.78 6.42
CA GLU A 98 9.79 -7.23 6.28
C GLU A 98 10.02 -7.68 4.82
N LEU A 99 9.63 -6.87 3.85
CA LEU A 99 9.92 -7.08 2.43
C LEU A 99 11.34 -6.66 2.02
N GLY A 100 12.13 -6.09 2.93
CA GLY A 100 13.52 -5.71 2.71
C GLY A 100 13.73 -4.28 2.19
N ALA A 101 12.72 -3.40 2.31
CA ALA A 101 12.82 -2.00 1.93
C ALA A 101 12.69 -1.06 3.14
N GLU A 102 13.08 0.20 2.98
CA GLU A 102 12.87 1.24 4.00
C GLU A 102 11.60 2.05 3.67
N PRO A 103 10.78 2.43 4.67
CA PRO A 103 9.59 3.23 4.44
C PRO A 103 9.93 4.72 4.36
N ASP A 104 10.26 5.20 3.17
CA ASP A 104 10.74 6.56 2.92
C ASP A 104 9.89 7.38 1.94
N ALA A 105 8.88 6.77 1.33
CA ALA A 105 7.99 7.41 0.39
C ALA A 105 7.35 8.67 0.99
N GLN A 106 7.26 9.70 0.15
CA GLN A 106 6.57 10.94 0.46
C GLN A 106 5.25 10.99 -0.31
N ILE A 107 4.26 11.67 0.25
CA ILE A 107 3.02 11.93 -0.48
C ILE A 107 3.28 12.80 -1.70
N PRO A 108 2.54 12.60 -2.80
CA PRO A 108 2.63 13.50 -3.95
C PRO A 108 2.07 14.88 -3.62
N SER A 109 2.52 15.91 -4.36
CA SER A 109 2.14 17.31 -4.10
C SER A 109 0.63 17.54 -4.11
N TRP A 110 -0.10 16.89 -5.02
CA TRP A 110 -1.56 17.03 -5.09
C TRP A 110 -2.25 16.60 -3.79
N LEU A 111 -1.75 15.55 -3.12
CA LEU A 111 -2.31 15.06 -1.87
C LEU A 111 -1.95 16.00 -0.71
N SER A 112 -0.73 16.55 -0.72
CA SER A 112 -0.32 17.59 0.21
C SER A 112 -1.18 18.86 0.09
N ASP A 113 -1.45 19.32 -1.14
CA ASP A 113 -2.31 20.46 -1.42
C ASP A 113 -3.76 20.20 -0.99
N TYR A 114 -4.27 19.00 -1.26
CA TYR A 114 -5.59 18.55 -0.83
C TYR A 114 -5.73 18.55 0.70
N ASN A 115 -4.78 17.93 1.40
CA ASN A 115 -4.76 17.87 2.87
C ASN A 115 -4.62 19.26 3.50
N SER A 116 -3.83 20.16 2.90
CA SER A 116 -3.69 21.54 3.36
C SER A 116 -5.02 22.32 3.34
N ARG A 117 -5.91 22.03 2.39
CA ARG A 117 -7.24 22.63 2.33
C ARG A 117 -8.15 22.13 3.45
N MET A 118 -8.00 20.86 3.84
CA MET A 118 -8.79 20.26 4.92
C MET A 118 -8.45 20.85 6.29
N VAL A 119 -7.20 21.29 6.49
CA VAL A 119 -6.78 21.92 7.76
C VAL A 119 -6.76 23.45 7.70
N ASN A 120 -7.30 24.05 6.63
CA ASN A 120 -7.43 25.51 6.56
C ASN A 120 -8.44 25.98 7.62
N PRO A 121 -8.04 26.81 8.61
CA PRO A 121 -8.93 27.24 9.69
C PRO A 121 -10.08 28.14 9.23
N ALA A 122 -10.00 28.72 8.02
CA ALA A 122 -11.08 29.51 7.44
C ALA A 122 -12.19 28.64 6.83
N ALA A 123 -11.93 27.36 6.55
CA ALA A 123 -12.94 26.45 6.02
C ALA A 123 -13.91 26.00 7.14
N THR A 124 -15.16 25.80 6.78
CA THR A 124 -16.18 25.17 7.62
C THR A 124 -16.10 23.65 7.51
N ASP A 125 -16.69 22.95 8.49
CA ASP A 125 -16.76 21.49 8.45
C ASP A 125 -17.58 20.97 7.26
N VAL A 126 -18.61 21.71 6.84
CA VAL A 126 -19.43 21.35 5.66
C VAL A 126 -18.61 21.46 4.38
N GLU A 127 -17.83 22.53 4.20
CA GLU A 127 -16.96 22.69 3.02
C GLU A 127 -15.88 21.61 2.93
N ARG A 128 -15.29 21.21 4.08
CA ARG A 128 -14.32 20.11 4.12
C ARG A 128 -14.96 18.76 3.76
N LEU A 129 -16.13 18.48 4.32
CA LEU A 129 -16.90 17.26 4.00
C LEU A 129 -17.32 17.24 2.53
N GLU A 130 -17.79 18.37 1.99
CA GLU A 130 -18.12 18.53 0.58
C GLU A 130 -16.91 18.25 -0.31
N ALA A 131 -15.73 18.76 0.05
CA ALA A 131 -14.51 18.51 -0.69
C ALA A 131 -14.12 17.02 -0.70
N ILE A 132 -14.30 16.29 0.41
CA ILE A 132 -14.06 14.83 0.46
C ILE A 132 -15.06 14.08 -0.42
N VAL A 133 -16.36 14.35 -0.24
CA VAL A 133 -17.41 13.68 -1.01
C VAL A 133 -17.30 14.01 -2.50
N GLY A 134 -16.91 15.22 -2.86
CA GLY A 134 -16.66 15.63 -4.23
C GLY A 134 -15.41 14.99 -4.84
N GLN A 135 -14.37 14.73 -4.04
CA GLN A 135 -13.17 14.02 -4.48
C GLN A 135 -13.43 12.51 -4.65
N PHE A 136 -14.27 11.92 -3.81
CA PHE A 136 -14.62 10.50 -3.80
C PHE A 136 -16.15 10.29 -3.89
N PRO A 137 -16.79 10.67 -5.01
CA PRO A 137 -18.24 10.61 -5.14
C PRO A 137 -18.77 9.18 -5.28
N ASP A 138 -17.93 8.26 -5.76
CA ASP A 138 -18.20 6.84 -5.91
C ASP A 138 -17.18 6.05 -5.08
N ILE A 139 -17.66 5.42 -4.01
CA ILE A 139 -16.84 4.68 -3.05
C ILE A 139 -16.21 3.45 -3.71
N GLU A 140 -16.96 2.74 -4.57
CA GLU A 140 -16.44 1.56 -5.26
C GLU A 140 -15.33 1.96 -6.23
N ALA A 141 -15.54 3.03 -7.00
CA ALA A 141 -14.52 3.53 -7.91
C ALA A 141 -13.26 4.02 -7.17
N ALA A 142 -13.41 4.58 -5.96
CA ALA A 142 -12.30 5.01 -5.14
C ALA A 142 -11.46 3.84 -4.61
N LEU A 143 -12.09 2.71 -4.26
CA LEU A 143 -11.42 1.53 -3.68
C LEU A 143 -10.92 0.53 -4.73
N ALA A 144 -11.48 0.54 -5.95
CA ALA A 144 -11.10 -0.37 -7.02
C ALA A 144 -9.58 -0.47 -7.30
N PRO A 145 -8.77 0.60 -7.23
CA PRO A 145 -7.31 0.49 -7.37
C PRO A 145 -6.65 -0.36 -6.28
N LEU A 146 -7.14 -0.28 -5.03
CA LEU A 146 -6.65 -1.08 -3.92
C LEU A 146 -7.10 -2.54 -4.06
N GLU A 147 -8.37 -2.78 -4.41
CA GLU A 147 -8.90 -4.12 -4.68
C GLU A 147 -8.09 -4.84 -5.78
N LYS A 148 -7.83 -4.14 -6.90
CA LYS A 148 -6.98 -4.67 -7.97
C LYS A 148 -5.56 -4.99 -7.50
N THR A 149 -5.01 -4.17 -6.62
CA THR A 149 -3.69 -4.42 -6.03
C THR A 149 -3.73 -5.70 -5.20
N ILE A 150 -4.73 -5.86 -4.33
CA ILE A 150 -4.95 -7.05 -3.49
C ILE A 150 -5.06 -8.31 -4.35
N GLU A 151 -5.85 -8.27 -5.44
CA GLU A 151 -6.04 -9.39 -6.35
C GLU A 151 -4.77 -9.78 -7.11
N SER A 152 -3.89 -8.81 -7.38
CA SER A 152 -2.64 -9.03 -8.11
C SER A 152 -1.52 -9.67 -7.27
N ILE A 153 -1.62 -9.61 -5.94
CA ILE A 153 -0.62 -10.18 -5.03
C ILE A 153 -0.76 -11.69 -5.05
N ASP A 154 0.23 -12.39 -5.60
CA ASP A 154 0.35 -13.85 -5.57
C ASP A 154 1.52 -14.29 -4.69
N GLY A 155 1.37 -15.40 -3.97
CA GLY A 155 2.42 -15.95 -3.09
C GLY A 155 2.70 -15.20 -1.79
N ASP A 156 1.96 -14.11 -1.48
CA ASP A 156 2.07 -13.37 -0.21
C ASP A 156 0.71 -13.21 0.48
N PRO A 157 0.23 -14.25 1.19
CA PRO A 157 -1.07 -14.21 1.86
C PRO A 157 -1.13 -13.21 3.02
N LEU A 158 0.01 -12.92 3.65
CA LEU A 158 0.08 -11.96 4.75
C LEU A 158 -0.27 -10.56 4.24
N THR A 159 0.44 -10.08 3.20
CA THR A 159 0.16 -8.76 2.64
C THR A 159 -1.26 -8.67 2.08
N ARG A 160 -1.75 -9.75 1.46
CA ARG A 160 -3.11 -9.78 0.90
C ARG A 160 -4.17 -9.59 1.99
N GLU A 161 -4.11 -10.31 3.09
CA GLU A 161 -5.09 -10.19 4.18
C GLU A 161 -4.93 -8.88 4.97
N LEU A 162 -3.69 -8.39 5.12
CA LEU A 162 -3.44 -7.06 5.68
C LEU A 162 -4.18 -5.98 4.88
N LEU A 163 -3.99 -5.95 3.56
CA LEU A 163 -4.61 -4.95 2.70
C LEU A 163 -6.13 -5.12 2.60
N ARG A 164 -6.67 -6.36 2.64
CA ARG A 164 -8.12 -6.60 2.69
C ARG A 164 -8.77 -6.00 3.94
N THR A 165 -8.10 -6.12 5.08
CA THR A 165 -8.62 -5.57 6.33
C THR A 165 -8.56 -4.03 6.30
N ILE A 166 -7.49 -3.48 5.75
CA ILE A 166 -7.36 -2.03 5.54
C ILE A 166 -8.44 -1.52 4.56
N GLU A 167 -8.69 -2.21 3.44
CA GLU A 167 -9.72 -1.80 2.46
C GLU A 167 -11.12 -1.73 3.08
N GLN A 168 -11.50 -2.72 3.90
CA GLN A 168 -12.76 -2.68 4.65
C GLN A 168 -12.83 -1.45 5.56
N ASP A 169 -11.69 -1.08 6.13
CA ASP A 169 -11.60 0.05 7.01
C ASP A 169 -11.76 1.38 6.27
N GLU A 170 -11.11 1.51 5.11
CA GLU A 170 -11.24 2.66 4.21
C GLU A 170 -12.67 2.84 3.69
N ARG A 171 -13.32 1.74 3.33
CA ARG A 171 -14.73 1.73 2.94
C ARG A 171 -15.61 2.31 4.02
N ALA A 172 -15.46 1.86 5.26
CA ALA A 172 -16.22 2.37 6.39
C ALA A 172 -15.95 3.88 6.63
N SER A 173 -14.71 4.34 6.41
CA SER A 173 -14.35 5.76 6.52
C SER A 173 -15.05 6.60 5.45
N LEU A 174 -15.03 6.16 4.19
CA LEU A 174 -15.70 6.85 3.08
C LEU A 174 -17.22 6.88 3.26
N GLU A 175 -17.85 5.76 3.61
CA GLU A 175 -19.29 5.69 3.91
C GLU A 175 -19.67 6.64 5.04
N TRP A 176 -18.81 6.74 6.06
CA TRP A 176 -19.01 7.68 7.16
C TRP A 176 -18.91 9.14 6.70
N PHE A 177 -17.93 9.50 5.87
CA PHE A 177 -17.81 10.87 5.34
C PHE A 177 -19.05 11.28 4.53
N HIS A 178 -19.53 10.39 3.65
CA HIS A 178 -20.76 10.61 2.88
C HIS A 178 -21.98 10.82 3.79
N SER A 179 -22.13 9.96 4.80
CA SER A 179 -23.23 10.07 5.78
C SER A 179 -23.12 11.34 6.63
N ALA A 180 -21.92 11.69 7.06
CA ALA A 180 -21.62 12.87 7.87
C ALA A 180 -21.89 14.17 7.09
N TYR A 181 -21.59 14.17 5.79
CA TYR A 181 -21.92 15.27 4.89
C TYR A 181 -23.43 15.42 4.71
N ALA A 182 -24.14 14.34 4.35
CA ALA A 182 -25.59 14.38 4.16
C ALA A 182 -26.35 14.89 5.40
N LEU A 183 -25.92 14.47 6.60
CA LEU A 183 -26.50 14.91 7.87
C LEU A 183 -26.34 16.42 8.12
N ARG A 184 -25.26 17.03 7.62
CA ARG A 184 -24.91 18.43 7.89
C ARG A 184 -25.32 19.37 6.78
N ALA A 185 -25.23 18.94 5.52
CA ALA A 185 -25.68 19.70 4.36
C ALA A 185 -27.18 20.04 4.44
N THR A 186 -27.99 19.16 5.04
CA THR A 186 -29.44 19.36 5.23
C THR A 186 -29.81 20.30 6.37
N ARG A 187 -28.85 20.74 7.19
CA ARG A 187 -29.06 21.64 8.35
C ARG A 187 -28.66 23.09 8.07
N THR A 188 -28.08 23.36 6.91
CA THR A 188 -27.72 24.68 6.37
C THR A 188 -28.84 25.23 5.51
#